data_AF-A0A349JGP4-F1
#
_entry.id   AF-A0A349JGP4-F1
#
_cell.length_a   1.000
_cell.length_b   1.000
_cell.length_c   1.000
_cell.angle_alpha   90.00
_cell.angle_beta   90.00
_cell.angle_gamma   90.00
#
_symmetry.space_group_name_H-M   'P 1'
#
loop_
_entity.id
_entity.type
_entity.pdbx_description
1 polymer ?
#
loop_
_entity_poly.entity_id
_entity_poly.type
_entity_poly.pdbx_seq_one_letter_code
_entity_poly.pdbx_strand_id
1 'polypeptide(L)'
;MSKFQLFDAVNLIEAIPLADGEIAPPETTGAIVEVLQNGEAYLVELFGGWVKAEVGGNFVPATQDESGAFMETIGVETVYPHQLQLVKSAGEMMGVRSHLLSILDNLSDELVAEVCDFAEFLREKQEKVRSN
;
A
#
# COMPACT_ATOMS: atom_id res chain seq x y z
N MET A 1 -0.43 18.28 -1.94
CA MET A 1 -0.78 16.87 -2.13
C MET A 1 0.48 16.06 -2.01
N SER A 2 0.44 14.94 -1.27
CA SER A 2 1.58 14.05 -1.13
C SER A 2 1.99 13.48 -2.50
N LYS A 3 3.29 13.17 -2.66
CA LYS A 3 3.82 12.59 -3.92
C LYS A 3 3.34 11.16 -4.11
N PHE A 4 3.12 10.45 -3.01
CA PHE A 4 2.63 9.08 -2.98
C PHE A 4 1.45 8.94 -2.02
N GLN A 5 0.70 7.85 -2.16
CA GLN A 5 -0.50 7.55 -1.38
C GLN A 5 -0.35 6.24 -0.61
N LEU A 6 -1.24 6.06 0.38
CA LEU A 6 -1.36 4.80 1.10
C LEU A 6 -1.56 3.64 0.11
N PHE A 7 -0.82 2.55 0.29
CA PHE A 7 -0.80 1.34 -0.56
C PHE A 7 -0.19 1.49 -1.95
N ASP A 8 0.44 2.62 -2.27
CA ASP A 8 1.31 2.68 -3.44
C ASP A 8 2.47 1.68 -3.28
N ALA A 9 2.73 0.88 -4.33
CA ALA A 9 3.92 0.07 -4.41
C ALA A 9 5.07 0.91 -4.93
N VAL A 10 6.18 0.86 -4.20
CA VAL A 10 7.37 1.66 -4.44
C VAL A 10 8.61 0.78 -4.46
N ASN A 11 9.67 1.28 -5.06
CA ASN A 11 11.03 0.77 -4.89
C ASN A 11 11.90 1.84 -4.23
N LEU A 12 12.84 1.39 -3.40
CA LEU A 12 13.95 2.24 -2.97
C LEU A 12 14.83 2.59 -4.17
N ILE A 13 15.31 3.84 -4.23
CA ILE A 13 16.32 4.25 -5.23
C ILE A 13 17.74 4.33 -4.65
N GLU A 14 17.86 4.25 -3.33
CA GLU A 14 19.12 4.24 -2.59
C GLU A 14 19.06 3.25 -1.43
N ALA A 15 20.22 2.89 -0.89
CA ALA A 15 20.28 2.01 0.27
C ALA A 15 19.82 2.75 1.53
N ILE A 16 19.06 2.08 2.40
CA ILE A 16 18.67 2.63 3.70
C ILE A 16 19.03 1.67 4.84
N PRO A 17 19.39 2.17 6.03
CA PRO A 17 19.56 1.33 7.21
C PRO A 17 18.20 0.84 7.71
N LEU A 18 18.16 -0.41 8.18
CA LEU A 18 17.02 -1.01 8.85
C LEU A 18 17.20 -0.97 10.37
N ALA A 19 16.10 -1.04 11.12
CA ALA A 19 16.12 -0.98 12.59
C ALA A 19 16.91 -2.11 13.27
N ASP A 20 17.06 -3.26 12.61
CA ASP A 20 17.84 -4.41 13.07
C ASP A 20 19.35 -4.29 12.79
N GLY A 21 19.77 -3.23 12.11
CA GLY A 21 21.15 -2.96 11.72
C GLY A 21 21.56 -3.49 10.35
N GLU A 22 20.64 -4.15 9.63
CA GLU A 22 20.84 -4.50 8.23
C GLU A 22 20.66 -3.28 7.31
N ILE A 23 20.90 -3.47 6.01
CA ILE A 23 20.77 -2.43 4.99
C ILE A 23 19.89 -2.97 3.88
N ALA A 24 18.76 -2.31 3.64
CA ALA A 24 17.96 -2.56 2.45
C ALA A 24 18.64 -1.89 1.24
N PRO A 25 19.02 -2.65 0.19
CA PRO A 25 19.68 -2.08 -0.99
C PRO A 25 18.71 -1.25 -1.85
N PRO A 26 19.23 -0.48 -2.82
CA PRO A 26 18.40 0.06 -3.89
C PRO A 26 17.60 -1.04 -4.59
N GLU A 27 16.48 -0.68 -5.20
CA GLU A 27 15.52 -1.58 -5.85
C GLU A 27 14.74 -2.50 -4.89
N THR A 28 14.95 -2.39 -3.57
CA THR A 28 14.10 -3.06 -2.58
C THR A 28 12.66 -2.60 -2.76
N THR A 29 11.76 -3.56 -2.96
CA THR A 29 10.33 -3.33 -3.10
C THR A 29 9.71 -3.02 -1.75
N GLY A 30 8.75 -2.10 -1.73
CA GLY A 30 7.97 -1.79 -0.55
C GLY A 30 6.56 -1.31 -0.87
N ALA A 31 5.75 -1.18 0.18
CA ALA A 31 4.42 -0.61 0.12
C ALA A 31 4.29 0.52 1.16
N ILE A 32 3.66 1.62 0.76
CA ILE A 32 3.36 2.71 1.70
C ILE A 32 2.26 2.25 2.65
N VAL A 33 2.58 2.23 3.94
CA VAL A 33 1.64 1.86 5.02
C VAL A 33 1.19 3.07 5.85
N GLU A 34 1.87 4.21 5.72
CA GLU A 34 1.43 5.48 6.30
C GLU A 34 1.98 6.69 5.53
N VAL A 35 1.18 7.76 5.41
CA VAL A 35 1.62 9.05 4.87
C VAL A 35 1.79 10.03 6.03
N LEU A 36 3.02 10.45 6.29
CA LEU A 36 3.35 11.33 7.42
C LEU A 36 3.42 12.78 6.96
N GLN A 37 2.93 13.69 7.80
CA GLN A 37 3.08 15.15 7.63
C GLN A 37 2.72 15.61 6.19
N ASN A 38 1.56 15.18 5.68
CA ASN A 38 1.08 15.51 4.33
C ASN A 38 2.04 15.13 3.19
N GLY A 39 2.85 14.09 3.39
CA GLY A 39 3.76 13.53 2.40
C GLY A 39 5.19 14.06 2.44
N GLU A 40 5.60 14.69 3.55
CA GLU A 40 7.02 15.00 3.82
C GLU A 40 7.83 13.72 4.11
N ALA A 41 7.20 12.71 4.69
CA ALA A 41 7.77 11.38 4.92
C ALA A 41 6.69 10.29 4.77
N TYR A 42 7.13 9.05 4.67
CA TYR A 42 6.27 7.88 4.51
C TYR A 42 6.77 6.76 5.40
N LEU A 43 5.86 6.00 6.00
CA LEU A 43 6.19 4.71 6.59
C LEU A 43 6.04 3.66 5.49
N VAL A 44 7.10 2.93 5.21
CA VAL A 44 7.13 1.93 4.13
C VAL A 44 7.49 0.57 4.70
N GLU A 45 6.61 -0.40 4.45
CA GLU A 45 6.92 -1.82 4.65
C GLU A 45 7.81 -2.27 3.48
N LEU A 46 9.02 -2.72 3.81
CA LEU A 46 10.02 -3.18 2.86
C LEU A 46 10.05 -4.71 2.81
N PHE A 47 10.16 -5.23 1.60
CA PHE A 47 10.03 -6.64 1.33
C PHE A 47 11.34 -7.27 0.87
N GLY A 48 11.59 -8.48 1.37
CA GLY A 48 12.72 -9.32 1.02
C GLY A 48 12.38 -10.34 -0.06
N GLY A 49 12.85 -11.58 0.14
CA GLY A 49 12.60 -12.67 -0.78
C GLY A 49 11.23 -13.31 -0.60
N TRP A 50 10.89 -14.19 -1.54
CA TRP A 50 9.84 -15.18 -1.32
C TRP A 50 10.34 -16.21 -0.32
N VAL A 51 9.55 -16.47 0.72
CA VAL A 51 9.84 -17.45 1.75
C VAL A 51 8.62 -18.30 2.05
N LYS A 52 8.82 -19.42 2.73
CA LYS A 52 7.76 -20.21 3.34
C LYS A 52 8.13 -20.56 4.78
N ALA A 53 7.11 -20.69 5.62
CA ALA A 53 7.30 -21.12 7.01
C ALA A 53 7.50 -22.64 7.08
N GLU A 54 8.58 -23.06 7.73
CA GLU A 54 8.72 -24.45 8.14
C GLU A 54 7.93 -24.75 9.42
N VAL A 55 7.72 -26.04 9.72
CA VAL A 55 7.02 -26.52 10.93
C VAL A 55 7.67 -26.01 12.23
N GLY A 56 8.93 -25.57 12.18
CA GLY A 56 9.67 -24.94 13.29
C GLY A 56 9.56 -23.42 13.39
N GLY A 57 8.81 -22.76 12.52
CA GLY A 57 8.62 -21.30 12.52
C GLY A 57 9.71 -20.48 11.83
N ASN A 58 10.80 -21.12 11.36
CA ASN A 58 11.80 -20.46 10.53
C ASN A 58 11.30 -20.26 9.11
N PHE A 59 11.75 -19.18 8.47
CA PHE A 59 11.51 -18.91 7.06
C PHE A 59 12.64 -19.47 6.21
N VAL A 60 12.28 -20.18 5.14
CA VAL A 60 13.22 -20.69 4.16
C VAL A 60 12.91 -20.10 2.78
N PRO A 61 13.93 -19.83 1.94
CA PRO A 61 13.70 -19.33 0.60
C PRO A 61 12.73 -20.20 -0.19
N ALA A 62 11.83 -19.56 -0.92
CA ALA A 62 10.83 -20.18 -1.77
C ALA A 62 10.73 -19.44 -3.10
N THR A 63 9.96 -20.01 -4.01
CA THR A 63 9.50 -19.34 -5.23
C THR A 63 8.04 -18.92 -5.10
N GLN A 64 7.64 -17.91 -5.87
CA GLN A 64 6.28 -17.37 -5.86
C GLN A 64 5.20 -18.44 -6.10
N ASP A 65 5.51 -19.47 -6.88
CA ASP A 65 4.55 -20.51 -7.28
C ASP A 65 4.40 -21.63 -6.23
N GLU A 66 5.23 -21.64 -5.19
CA GLU A 66 5.15 -22.65 -4.14
C GLU A 66 3.96 -22.42 -3.19
N SER A 67 3.29 -23.51 -2.81
CA SER A 67 2.18 -23.44 -1.87
C SER A 67 2.65 -22.94 -0.51
N GLY A 68 1.98 -21.90 0.00
CA GLY A 68 2.33 -21.27 1.27
C GLY A 68 3.54 -20.34 1.20
N ALA A 69 4.05 -20.04 0.00
CA ALA A 69 5.05 -19.01 -0.19
C ALA A 69 4.41 -17.61 -0.05
N PHE A 70 5.13 -16.70 0.58
CA PHE A 70 4.79 -15.29 0.70
C PHE A 70 6.08 -14.46 0.65
N MET A 71 5.97 -13.18 0.33
CA MET A 71 7.11 -12.29 0.36
C MET A 71 7.33 -11.81 1.79
N GLU A 72 8.53 -11.96 2.32
CA GLU A 72 8.82 -11.58 3.70
C GLU A 72 8.95 -10.07 3.87
N THR A 73 8.61 -9.59 5.07
CA THR A 73 8.86 -8.21 5.48
C THR A 73 10.22 -8.15 6.15
N ILE A 74 11.14 -7.36 5.60
CA ILE A 74 12.49 -7.16 6.15
C ILE A 74 12.57 -5.93 7.05
N GLY A 75 11.63 -5.00 6.95
CA GLY A 75 11.58 -3.82 7.81
C GLY A 75 10.39 -2.93 7.55
N VAL A 76 10.08 -2.04 8.50
CA VAL A 76 9.08 -0.99 8.35
C VAL A 76 9.75 0.31 8.73
N GLU A 77 10.11 1.11 7.72
CA GLU A 77 11.02 2.24 7.91
C GLU A 77 10.39 3.56 7.47
N THR A 78 10.80 4.63 8.15
CA THR A 78 10.47 5.99 7.73
C THR A 78 11.40 6.41 6.60
N VAL A 79 10.82 6.71 5.45
CA VAL A 79 11.54 7.08 4.22
C VAL A 79 10.99 8.38 3.64
N TYR A 80 11.82 9.03 2.83
CA TYR A 80 11.53 10.35 2.27
C TYR A 80 11.19 10.27 0.77
N PRO A 81 10.45 11.25 0.22
CA PRO A 81 9.98 11.20 -1.16
C PRO A 81 11.09 11.10 -2.23
N HIS A 82 12.32 11.51 -1.91
CA HIS A 82 13.46 11.42 -2.80
C HIS A 82 14.09 10.02 -2.82
N GLN A 83 13.78 9.15 -1.85
CA GLN A 83 14.31 7.79 -1.75
C GLN A 83 13.42 6.76 -2.46
N LEU A 84 12.27 7.19 -2.98
CA LEU A 84 11.23 6.32 -3.52
C LEU A 84 10.98 6.57 -5.01
N GLN A 85 10.74 5.47 -5.71
CA GLN A 85 10.19 5.44 -7.06
C GLN A 85 8.86 4.68 -7.05
N LEU A 86 7.80 5.28 -7.60
CA LEU A 86 6.51 4.61 -7.77
C LEU A 86 6.62 3.47 -8.78
N VAL A 87 6.17 2.29 -8.42
CA VAL A 87 6.09 1.11 -9.28
C VAL A 87 4.66 0.93 -9.80
N LYS A 88 3.68 0.93 -8.87
CA LYS A 88 2.25 0.87 -9.17
C LYS A 88 1.49 1.69 -8.15
N SER A 89 0.46 2.38 -8.61
CA SER A 89 -0.44 3.09 -7.71
C SER A 89 -1.34 2.12 -6.94
N ALA A 90 -1.82 2.55 -5.78
CA ALA A 90 -2.81 1.82 -5.00
C ALA A 90 -4.02 1.41 -5.86
N GLY A 91 -4.48 2.28 -6.76
CA GLY A 91 -5.62 2.01 -7.65
C GLY A 91 -5.37 0.91 -8.68
N GLU A 92 -4.11 0.64 -9.03
CA GLU A 92 -3.74 -0.45 -9.96
C GLU A 92 -3.58 -1.79 -9.25
N MET A 93 -3.23 -1.78 -7.95
CA MET A 93 -3.04 -2.99 -7.15
C MET A 93 -4.30 -3.41 -6.40
N MET A 94 -5.14 -2.44 -6.04
CA MET A 94 -6.33 -2.67 -5.22
C MET A 94 -7.58 -2.81 -6.08
N GLY A 95 -8.47 -3.73 -5.70
CA GLY A 95 -9.84 -3.74 -6.24
C GLY A 95 -10.55 -2.40 -5.94
N VAL A 96 -11.51 -2.01 -6.79
CA VAL A 96 -12.19 -0.69 -6.76
C VAL A 96 -12.67 -0.27 -5.36
N ARG A 97 -13.13 -1.23 -4.53
CA ARG A 97 -13.56 -0.95 -3.15
C ARG A 97 -12.42 -0.53 -2.23
N SER A 98 -11.28 -1.20 -2.35
CA SER A 98 -10.10 -0.92 -1.52
C SER A 98 -9.39 0.35 -1.98
N HIS A 99 -9.41 0.64 -3.28
CA HIS A 99 -8.98 1.94 -3.79
C HIS A 99 -9.87 3.08 -3.27
N LEU A 100 -11.19 2.90 -3.25
CA LEU A 100 -12.11 3.91 -2.68
C LEU A 100 -11.81 4.17 -1.21
N LEU A 101 -11.59 3.14 -0.39
CA LEU A 101 -11.22 3.30 1.02
C LEU A 101 -9.94 4.13 1.20
N SER A 102 -8.90 3.85 0.41
CA SER A 102 -7.66 4.62 0.43
C SER A 102 -7.86 6.11 0.07
N ILE A 103 -8.75 6.41 -0.89
CA ILE A 103 -9.09 7.79 -1.21
C ILE A 103 -9.81 8.45 -0.04
N LEU A 104 -10.78 7.77 0.57
CA LEU A 104 -11.59 8.28 1.67
C LEU A 104 -10.74 8.68 2.88
N ASP A 105 -9.69 7.92 3.21
CA ASP A 105 -8.77 8.22 4.33
C ASP A 105 -8.05 9.57 4.20
N ASN A 106 -7.97 10.12 2.97
CA ASN A 106 -7.28 11.38 2.68
C ASN A 106 -8.24 12.56 2.46
N LEU A 107 -9.56 12.35 2.50
CA LEU A 107 -10.56 13.39 2.33
C LEU A 107 -10.95 14.00 3.69
N SER A 108 -11.39 15.26 3.67
CA SER A 108 -12.02 15.87 4.85
C SER A 108 -13.42 15.29 5.07
N ASP A 109 -13.91 15.34 6.31
CA ASP A 109 -15.27 14.88 6.65
C ASP A 109 -16.35 15.54 5.77
N GLU A 110 -16.18 16.81 5.40
CA GLU A 110 -17.09 17.53 4.50
C GLU A 110 -17.14 16.88 3.10
N LEU A 111 -15.98 16.54 2.52
CA LEU A 111 -15.90 15.89 1.22
C LEU A 111 -16.39 14.44 1.28
N VAL A 112 -16.15 13.74 2.39
CA VAL A 112 -16.70 12.40 2.62
C VAL A 112 -18.23 12.44 2.66
N ALA A 113 -18.82 13.44 3.29
CA ALA A 113 -20.28 13.62 3.31
C ALA A 113 -20.85 13.82 1.88
N GLU A 114 -20.20 14.62 1.03
CA GLU A 114 -20.61 14.77 -0.37
C GLU A 114 -20.54 13.45 -1.16
N VAL A 115 -19.52 12.62 -0.90
CA VAL A 115 -19.40 11.29 -1.51
C VAL A 115 -20.54 10.37 -1.04
N CYS A 116 -20.95 10.44 0.23
CA CYS A 116 -22.10 9.72 0.75
C CYS A 116 -23.39 10.13 0.04
N ASP A 117 -23.67 11.43 -0.07
CA ASP A 117 -24.86 11.95 -0.76
C ASP A 117 -24.90 11.47 -2.22
N PHE A 118 -23.76 11.50 -2.90
CA PHE A 118 -23.65 10.99 -4.26
C PHE A 118 -23.93 9.47 -4.36
N ALA A 119 -23.42 8.68 -3.41
CA ALA A 119 -23.68 7.25 -3.36
C ALA A 119 -25.17 6.94 -3.11
N GLU A 120 -25.85 7.71 -2.26
CA GLU A 120 -27.29 7.59 -2.04
C GLU A 120 -28.09 7.92 -3.29
N PHE A 121 -27.72 8.99 -3.99
CA PHE A 121 -28.32 9.34 -5.28
C PHE A 121 -28.19 8.20 -6.31
N LEU A 122 -27.01 7.56 -6.39
CA LEU A 122 -26.80 6.41 -7.28
C LEU A 122 -27.69 5.22 -6.91
N ARG A 123 -27.87 4.95 -5.61
CA ARG A 123 -28.77 3.89 -5.11
C ARG A 123 -30.21 4.14 -5.56
N GLU A 124 -30.72 5.35 -5.30
CA GLU A 124 -32.08 5.73 -5.72
C GLU A 124 -32.28 5.65 -7.24
N LYS A 125 -31.26 6.07 -8.01
CA LYS A 125 -31.30 5.99 -9.47
C LYS A 125 -31.43 4.56 -9.96
N GLN A 126 -30.70 3.61 -9.37
CA GLN A 126 -30.80 2.20 -9.75
C GLN A 126 -32.15 1.58 -9.38
N GLU A 127 -32.71 1.94 -8.22
CA GLU A 127 -34.02 1.47 -7.79
C GLU A 127 -35.13 1.97 -8.72
N LYS A 128 -35.08 3.23 -9.14
CA LYS A 128 -36.02 3.79 -10.12
C LYS A 128 -35.90 3.13 -11.50
N VAL A 129 -34.69 2.76 -11.94
CA VAL A 129 -34.48 2.04 -13.20
C VAL A 129 -34.98 0.59 -13.13
N ARG A 130 -34.88 -0.08 -11.98
CA ARG A 130 -35.36 -1.46 -11.78
C ARG A 130 -36.86 -1.58 -11.56
N SER A 131 -37.53 -0.48 -11.21
CA SER A 131 -38.97 -0.43 -10.95
C SER A 131 -39.81 -0.06 -12.19
N ASN A 132 -39.15 0.17 -13.33
CA ASN A 132 -39.74 0.38 -14.65
C ASN A 132 -39.43 -0.83 -15.56
#